data_AF-A0A2N7N6T1-F1
#
_entry.id   AF-A0A2N7N6T1-F1
#
_cell.length_a   1.000
_cell.length_b   1.000
_cell.length_c   1.000
_cell.angle_alpha   90.00
_cell.angle_beta   90.00
_cell.angle_gamma   90.00
#
_symmetry.space_group_name_H-M   'P 1'
#
loop_
_entity.id
_entity.type
_entity.pdbx_description
1 polymer ?
#
loop_
_entity_poly.entity_id
_entity_poly.type
_entity_poly.pdbx_seq_one_letter_code
_entity_poly.pdbx_strand_id
1 'polypeptide(L)'
;MKRIEAIITDEWMFDDGQETQECIASFQSVVYASYQDYMADLLVLSQNDDFKFALPHETDSHFPRRTAEERQDIIIKKVHARRRYQEHIENGGSEEETSSALSDFPLKKAHH
;
A
#
# COMPACT_ATOMS: atom_id res chain seq x y z
N MET A 1 18.69 -13.54 -7.16
CA MET A 1 18.05 -13.81 -8.47
C MET A 1 16.93 -14.80 -8.30
N LYS A 2 15.70 -14.34 -8.49
CA LYS A 2 14.49 -15.17 -8.47
C LYS A 2 14.01 -15.33 -9.91
N ARG A 3 13.65 -16.56 -10.30
CA ARG A 3 13.10 -16.84 -11.63
C ARG A 3 11.61 -16.50 -11.61
N ILE A 4 11.17 -15.63 -12.53
CA ILE A 4 9.77 -15.27 -12.73
C ILE A 4 9.33 -15.85 -14.08
N GLU A 5 8.19 -16.54 -14.08
CA GLU A 5 7.53 -17.06 -15.26
C GLU A 5 6.35 -16.16 -15.62
N ALA A 6 6.33 -15.66 -16.85
CA ALA A 6 5.16 -14.99 -17.38
C ALA A 6 4.13 -16.04 -17.80
N ILE A 7 3.04 -16.16 -17.04
CA ILE A 7 2.00 -17.20 -17.21
C ILE A 7 1.32 -17.15 -18.60
N ILE A 8 1.39 -16.02 -19.31
CA ILE A 8 0.73 -15.82 -20.61
C ILE A 8 1.68 -16.07 -21.78
N THR A 9 2.97 -15.76 -21.63
CA THR A 9 3.95 -15.83 -22.73
C THR A 9 4.91 -17.01 -22.62
N ASP A 10 4.87 -17.76 -21.50
CA ASP A 10 5.85 -18.80 -21.13
C ASP A 10 7.31 -18.29 -21.13
N GLU A 11 7.49 -16.96 -21.09
CA GLU A 11 8.78 -16.30 -21.05
C GLU A 11 9.31 -16.25 -19.61
N TRP A 12 10.62 -16.35 -19.51
CA TRP A 12 11.32 -16.35 -18.24
C TRP A 12 12.14 -15.09 -18.11
N MET A 13 11.96 -14.40 -17.00
CA MET A 13 12.80 -13.29 -16.59
C MET A 13 13.44 -13.61 -15.25
N PHE A 14 14.61 -13.02 -15.02
CA PHE A 14 15.26 -13.06 -13.71
C PHE A 14 15.01 -11.72 -13.04
N ASP A 15 14.35 -11.78 -11.89
CA ASP A 15 14.33 -10.66 -10.96
C ASP A 15 15.64 -10.70 -10.17
N ASP A 16 16.51 -9.75 -10.47
CA ASP A 16 17.76 -9.53 -9.74
C ASP A 16 17.55 -8.76 -8.43
N GLY A 17 16.34 -8.20 -8.23
CA GLY A 17 15.96 -7.42 -7.06
C GLY A 17 16.58 -6.03 -7.02
N GLN A 18 17.24 -5.58 -8.08
CA GLN A 18 18.00 -4.33 -8.07
C GLN A 18 17.09 -3.12 -7.87
N GLU A 19 15.97 -3.03 -8.58
CA GLU A 19 14.99 -1.94 -8.41
C GLU A 19 14.45 -1.89 -6.97
N THR A 20 14.15 -3.05 -6.37
CA THR A 20 13.67 -3.11 -4.98
C THR A 20 14.74 -2.65 -3.99
N GLN A 21 16.02 -2.96 -4.25
CA GLN A 21 17.13 -2.49 -3.42
C GLN A 21 17.33 -0.99 -3.53
N GLU A 22 17.18 -0.42 -4.73
CA GLU A 22 17.28 1.02 -4.97
C GLU A 22 16.15 1.79 -4.28
N CYS A 23 14.90 1.29 -4.30
CA CYS A 23 13.79 1.86 -3.53
C CYS A 23 14.07 1.83 -2.02
N ILE A 24 14.51 0.68 -1.49
CA ILE A 24 14.85 0.54 -0.06
C ILE A 24 15.98 1.49 0.35
N ALA A 25 17.02 1.62 -0.49
CA ALA A 25 18.18 2.45 -0.20
C ALA A 25 17.89 3.95 -0.29
N SER A 26 16.97 4.35 -1.16
CA SER A 26 16.55 5.76 -1.35
C SER A 26 15.40 6.18 -0.44
N PHE A 27 14.77 5.25 0.28
CA PHE A 27 13.65 5.52 1.17
C PHE A 27 14.04 6.43 2.34
N GLN A 28 13.33 7.53 2.49
CA GLN A 28 13.52 8.51 3.56
C GLN A 28 12.22 8.72 4.32
N SER A 29 12.28 8.56 5.64
CA SER A 29 11.13 8.76 6.51
C SER A 29 11.58 9.11 7.93
N VAL A 30 10.82 10.02 8.55
CA VAL A 30 10.94 10.31 9.99
C VAL A 30 9.88 9.59 10.83
N VAL A 31 8.90 8.95 10.17
CA VAL A 31 7.75 8.28 10.80
C VAL A 31 7.90 6.76 10.76
N TYR A 32 8.38 6.23 9.63
CA TYR A 32 8.58 4.81 9.40
C TYR A 32 10.02 4.43 9.70
N ALA A 33 10.21 3.34 10.46
CA ALA A 33 11.55 2.86 10.79
C ALA A 33 12.23 2.19 9.57
N SER A 34 11.43 1.71 8.61
CA SER A 34 11.92 1.04 7.41
C SER A 34 10.96 1.20 6.22
N TYR A 35 11.47 0.93 5.02
CA TYR A 35 10.63 0.86 3.80
C TYR A 35 9.56 -0.24 3.92
N GLN A 36 9.87 -1.34 4.62
CA GLN A 36 8.92 -2.43 4.84
C GLN A 36 7.73 -1.99 5.70
N ASP A 37 7.96 -1.16 6.73
CA ASP A 37 6.87 -0.63 7.57
C ASP A 37 5.96 0.30 6.77
N TYR A 38 6.54 1.11 5.87
CA TYR A 38 5.81 1.95 4.94
C TYR A 38 4.95 1.10 3.98
N MET A 39 5.53 0.08 3.35
CA MET A 39 4.80 -0.82 2.45
C MET A 39 3.71 -1.62 3.16
N ALA A 40 3.91 -2.00 4.42
CA ALA A 40 2.89 -2.67 5.23
C ALA A 40 1.66 -1.77 5.44
N ASP A 41 1.87 -0.48 5.71
CA ASP A 41 0.79 0.49 5.83
C ASP A 41 0.07 0.71 4.49
N LEU A 42 0.81 0.82 3.38
CA LEU A 42 0.21 0.93 2.05
C LEU A 42 -0.66 -0.30 1.72
N LEU A 43 -0.19 -1.51 2.06
CA LEU A 43 -0.97 -2.73 1.89
C LEU A 43 -2.24 -2.72 2.74
N VAL A 44 -2.18 -2.25 3.97
CA VAL A 44 -3.37 -2.11 4.82
C VAL A 44 -4.37 -1.13 4.21
N LEU A 45 -3.88 0.01 3.72
CA LEU A 45 -4.71 1.03 3.07
C LEU A 45 -5.38 0.51 1.80
N SER A 46 -4.70 -0.38 1.05
CA SER A 46 -5.22 -0.95 -0.19
C SER A 46 -6.21 -2.10 0.00
N GLN A 47 -6.49 -2.55 1.22
CA GLN A 47 -7.45 -3.64 1.43
C GLN A 47 -8.89 -3.16 1.25
N ASN A 48 -9.78 -3.98 0.68
CA ASN A 48 -11.22 -3.72 0.78
C ASN A 48 -11.70 -3.83 2.23
N ASP A 49 -12.73 -3.10 2.63
CA ASP A 49 -13.28 -3.18 4.00
C ASP A 49 -14.26 -4.35 4.14
N ASP A 50 -15.16 -4.55 3.18
CA ASP A 50 -16.27 -5.50 3.29
C ASP A 50 -15.94 -6.93 2.85
N PHE A 51 -15.08 -7.10 1.85
CA PHE A 51 -14.78 -8.40 1.25
C PHE A 51 -13.30 -8.74 1.37
N LYS A 52 -13.00 -9.96 1.81
CA LYS A 52 -11.62 -10.45 1.87
C LYS A 52 -11.07 -10.53 0.46
N PHE A 53 -9.81 -10.14 0.23
CA PHE A 53 -9.11 -10.23 -1.07
C PHE A 53 -9.66 -9.36 -2.22
N ALA A 54 -10.83 -8.75 -2.07
CA ALA A 54 -11.35 -7.79 -3.02
C ALA A 54 -10.46 -6.55 -3.14
N LEU A 55 -10.53 -5.90 -4.29
CA LEU A 55 -9.88 -4.62 -4.52
C LEU A 55 -10.57 -3.52 -3.69
N PRO A 56 -9.86 -2.46 -3.28
CA PRO A 56 -10.42 -1.47 -2.35
C PRO A 56 -11.60 -0.67 -2.92
N HIS A 57 -11.73 -0.59 -4.25
CA HIS A 57 -12.84 0.09 -4.94
C HIS A 57 -14.02 -0.84 -5.29
N GLU A 58 -13.90 -2.16 -5.08
CA GLU A 58 -14.98 -3.10 -5.37
C GLU A 58 -16.11 -2.97 -4.34
N THR A 59 -17.30 -2.60 -4.80
CA THR A 59 -18.51 -2.51 -3.96
C THR A 59 -19.29 -3.82 -3.90
N ASP A 60 -19.09 -4.69 -4.88
CA ASP A 60 -19.67 -6.03 -4.96
C ASP A 60 -18.57 -7.02 -5.35
N SER A 61 -18.51 -8.17 -4.66
CA SER A 61 -17.50 -9.19 -4.90
C SER A 61 -18.05 -10.58 -4.61
N HIS A 62 -17.49 -11.59 -5.29
CA HIS A 62 -17.74 -13.01 -5.01
C HIS A 62 -16.87 -13.54 -3.85
N PHE A 63 -15.91 -12.76 -3.39
CA PHE A 63 -15.08 -13.15 -2.27
C PHE A 63 -15.85 -13.17 -0.94
N PRO A 64 -15.38 -13.91 0.09
CA PRO A 64 -16.03 -13.95 1.38
C PRO A 64 -16.14 -12.56 2.01
N ARG A 65 -17.31 -12.22 2.56
CA ARG A 65 -17.48 -11.03 3.38
C ARG A 65 -16.69 -11.16 4.69
N ARG A 66 -16.18 -10.03 5.19
CA ARG A 66 -15.63 -9.91 6.53
C ARG A 66 -16.74 -9.92 7.57
N THR A 67 -16.46 -10.47 8.75
CA THR A 67 -17.36 -10.32 9.91
C THR A 67 -17.35 -8.87 10.41
N ALA A 68 -18.25 -8.53 11.33
CA ALA A 68 -18.27 -7.19 11.92
C ALA A 68 -16.96 -6.87 12.67
N GLU A 69 -16.41 -7.86 13.38
CA GLU A 69 -15.15 -7.75 14.12
C GLU A 69 -13.96 -7.57 13.17
N GLU A 70 -13.91 -8.37 12.09
CA GLU A 70 -12.86 -8.24 11.06
C GLU A 70 -12.92 -6.89 10.35
N ARG A 71 -14.12 -6.36 10.09
CA ARG A 71 -14.31 -5.02 9.53
C ARG A 71 -13.85 -3.94 10.49
N GLN A 72 -14.20 -4.06 11.76
CA GLN A 72 -13.75 -3.10 12.78
C GLN A 72 -12.23 -3.07 12.86
N ASP A 73 -11.58 -4.23 12.90
CA ASP A 73 -10.13 -4.35 12.97
C ASP A 73 -9.44 -3.71 11.74
N ILE A 74 -9.91 -3.99 10.52
CA ILE A 74 -9.31 -3.39 9.31
C ILE A 74 -9.51 -1.88 9.26
N ILE A 75 -10.68 -1.37 9.66
CA ILE A 75 -10.94 0.08 9.69
C ILE A 75 -10.00 0.77 10.69
N ILE A 76 -9.83 0.21 11.90
CA ILE A 76 -8.91 0.77 12.90
C ILE A 76 -7.47 0.78 12.36
N LYS A 77 -7.01 -0.32 11.76
CA LYS A 77 -5.68 -0.40 11.17
C LYS A 77 -5.47 0.64 10.07
N LYS A 78 -6.46 0.82 9.19
CA LYS A 78 -6.43 1.84 8.13
C LYS A 78 -6.36 3.25 8.69
N VAL A 79 -7.12 3.58 9.74
CA VAL A 79 -7.07 4.91 10.37
C VAL A 79 -5.65 5.20 10.89
N HIS A 80 -5.04 4.23 11.57
CA HIS A 80 -3.67 4.39 12.06
C HIS A 80 -2.64 4.48 10.94
N ALA A 81 -2.75 3.63 9.91
CA ALA A 81 -1.88 3.67 8.74
C ALA A 81 -2.00 5.00 8.00
N ARG A 82 -3.22 5.51 7.82
CA ARG A 82 -3.48 6.79 7.16
C ARG A 82 -2.83 7.95 7.91
N ARG A 83 -2.91 7.95 9.24
CA ARG A 83 -2.28 8.99 10.07
C ARG A 83 -0.76 9.00 9.89
N ARG A 84 -0.12 7.83 9.97
CA ARG A 84 1.33 7.71 9.76
C ARG A 84 1.74 8.12 8.35
N TYR A 85 1.00 7.67 7.34
CA TYR A 85 1.26 8.03 5.95
C TYR A 85 1.14 9.53 5.71
N GLN A 86 0.09 10.16 6.24
CA GLN A 86 -0.08 11.61 6.13
C GLN A 86 1.05 12.36 6.83
N GLU A 87 1.41 11.98 8.06
CA GLU A 87 2.54 12.58 8.79
C GLU A 87 3.87 12.38 8.05
N HIS A 88 4.07 11.23 7.40
CA HIS A 88 5.25 10.95 6.58
C HIS A 88 5.34 11.90 5.38
N ILE A 89 4.24 12.10 4.65
CA ILE A 89 4.18 13.03 3.50
C ILE A 89 4.36 14.49 3.97
N GLU A 90 3.70 14.89 5.06
CA GLU A 90 3.81 16.25 5.61
C GLU A 90 5.23 16.60 6.07
N ASN A 91 6.03 15.60 6.46
CA ASN A 91 7.43 15.78 6.83
C ASN A 91 8.42 15.54 5.66
N GLY A 92 7.94 15.48 4.42
CA GLY A 92 8.79 15.36 3.23
C GLY A 92 9.40 13.97 3.02
N GLY A 93 8.74 12.92 3.51
CA GLY A 93 9.13 11.54 3.25
C GLY A 93 8.96 11.12 1.78
N SER A 94 9.60 10.01 1.41
CA SER A 94 9.54 9.45 0.05
C SER A 94 8.12 9.02 -0.34
N GLU A 95 7.63 9.53 -1.46
CA GLU A 95 6.32 9.16 -2.01
C GLU A 95 6.49 8.19 -3.19
N GLU A 96 5.87 7.01 -3.12
CA GLU A 96 5.68 6.14 -4.27
C GLU A 96 4.49 6.63 -5.11
N GLU A 97 4.63 6.67 -6.44
CA GLU A 97 3.55 7.00 -7.38
C GLU A 97 2.46 5.91 -7.36
N THR A 98 1.65 5.89 -6.30
CA THR A 98 0.55 4.96 -6.15
C THR A 98 -0.67 5.50 -6.89
N SER A 99 -0.95 4.90 -8.06
CA SER A 99 -2.06 5.30 -8.94
C SER A 99 -3.39 5.45 -8.18
N SER A 100 -4.06 6.59 -8.37
CA SER A 100 -5.47 6.97 -8.13
C SER A 100 -6.23 6.50 -6.86
N ALA A 101 -6.02 5.28 -6.35
CA ALA A 101 -6.74 4.69 -5.23
C ALA A 101 -6.49 5.40 -3.89
N LEU A 102 -5.36 6.11 -3.73
CA LEU A 102 -5.11 6.95 -2.56
C LEU A 102 -5.48 8.43 -2.78
N SER A 103 -5.74 8.82 -4.03
CA SER A 103 -5.97 10.22 -4.46
C SER A 103 -7.39 10.73 -4.18
N ASP A 104 -8.36 9.83 -3.95
CA ASP A 104 -9.75 10.17 -3.65
C ASP A 104 -9.98 10.76 -2.24
N PHE A 105 -8.92 10.93 -1.46
CA PHE A 105 -8.99 11.46 -0.11
C PHE A 105 -8.35 12.84 -0.01
N PRO A 106 -9.02 13.83 0.59
CA PRO A 106 -8.56 15.21 0.60
C PRO A 106 -7.25 15.32 1.39
N LEU A 107 -6.13 15.27 0.69
CA LEU A 107 -4.87 15.82 1.13
C LEU A 107 -5.09 17.33 1.25
N LYS A 108 -5.31 17.82 2.48
CA LYS A 108 -5.20 19.25 2.75
C LYS A 108 -3.76 19.64 2.45
N LYS A 109 -3.50 20.07 1.23
CA LYS A 109 -2.29 20.81 0.90
C LYS A 109 -2.32 22.07 1.76
N ALA A 110 -1.47 22.11 2.80
CA ALA A 110 -1.14 23.35 3.46
C ALA A 110 -0.41 24.20 2.41
N HIS A 111 -1.12 25.15 1.82
CA HIS A 111 -0.52 26.17 0.98
C HIS A 111 0.43 27.00 1.85
N HIS A 112 1.67 27.07 1.41
CA HIS A 112 2.73 27.87 1.99
C HIS A 112 2.59 29.36 1.64
#